data_AF-A0A1H2G447-F1
#
_entry.id   AF-A0A1H2G447-F1
#
_cell.length_a   1.000
_cell.length_b   1.000
_cell.length_c   1.000
_cell.angle_alpha   90.00
_cell.angle_beta   90.00
_cell.angle_gamma   90.00
#
_symmetry.space_group_name_H-M   'P 1'
#
loop_
_entity.id
_entity.type
_entity.pdbx_description
1 polymer ?
#
loop_
_entity_poly.entity_id
_entity_poly.type
_entity_poly.pdbx_seq_one_letter_code
_entity_poly.pdbx_strand_id
1 'polypeptide(L)'
;MQDNASPVAGQVGYVAIEQPFGVQPPQVHCPICGQRQFVEAGDEYLETPCEHLAFVFGGEEDEFVYASDDFAARFERFDAELDARFPDEDARVGEAYEEASSFYRDLFARRLADLGYGANLLALRITYGGMADGAPVWFSDVYGFDYATIRDDE
;
A
#
# COMPACT_ATOMS: atom_id res chain seq x y z
N MET A 1 -17.37 -5.59 12.43
CA MET A 1 -17.45 -6.13 11.06
C MET A 1 -17.38 -4.92 10.15
N GLN A 2 -16.22 -4.64 9.57
CA GLN A 2 -16.12 -3.61 8.53
C GLN A 2 -16.71 -4.21 7.25
N ASP A 3 -17.50 -3.39 6.55
CA ASP A 3 -18.19 -3.79 5.34
C ASP A 3 -17.15 -4.04 4.24
N ASN A 4 -17.01 -5.31 3.85
CA ASN A 4 -16.39 -5.67 2.57
C ASN A 4 -17.35 -5.26 1.45
N ALA A 5 -17.49 -3.95 1.23
CA ALA A 5 -18.22 -3.43 0.08
C ALA A 5 -17.54 -3.97 -1.17
N SER A 6 -18.31 -4.64 -2.04
CA SER A 6 -17.79 -5.06 -3.34
C SER A 6 -17.26 -3.84 -4.09
N PRO A 7 -16.07 -3.91 -4.72
CA PRO A 7 -15.52 -2.77 -5.43
C PRO A 7 -16.50 -2.34 -6.53
N VAL A 8 -16.80 -1.04 -6.59
CA VAL A 8 -17.56 -0.48 -7.71
C VAL A 8 -16.67 -0.59 -8.95
N ALA A 9 -17.23 -1.02 -10.08
CA ALA A 9 -16.46 -1.18 -11.33
C ALA A 9 -15.66 0.11 -11.63
N GLY A 10 -14.34 -0.03 -11.82
CA GLY A 10 -13.41 1.09 -12.03
C GLY A 10 -12.64 1.55 -10.78
N GLN A 11 -12.94 1.00 -9.60
CA GLN A 11 -12.20 1.28 -8.36
C GLN A 11 -11.05 0.30 -8.14
N VAL A 12 -10.04 0.77 -7.41
CA VAL A 12 -8.93 -0.06 -6.91
C VAL A 12 -9.50 -1.21 -6.09
N GLY A 13 -9.04 -2.43 -6.38
CA GLY A 13 -9.32 -3.57 -5.51
C GLY A 13 -8.56 -3.36 -4.20
N TYR A 14 -9.27 -3.19 -3.08
CA TYR A 14 -8.64 -3.02 -1.77
C TYR A 14 -9.15 -4.11 -0.82
N VAL A 15 -8.26 -4.98 -0.38
CA VAL A 15 -8.61 -6.13 0.47
C VAL A 15 -7.90 -6.00 1.80
N ALA A 16 -8.66 -6.04 2.90
CA ALA A 16 -8.13 -6.06 4.25
C ALA A 16 -8.07 -7.49 4.80
N ILE A 17 -6.91 -7.87 5.32
CA ILE A 17 -6.64 -9.17 5.93
C ILE A 17 -6.16 -8.91 7.36
N GLU A 18 -6.92 -9.37 8.35
CA GLU A 18 -6.54 -9.28 9.76
C GLU A 18 -6.04 -10.62 10.26
N GLN A 19 -4.81 -10.66 10.76
CA GLN A 19 -4.23 -11.84 11.38
C GLN A 19 -4.54 -11.91 12.88
N PRO A 20 -4.65 -13.12 13.45
CA PRO A 20 -4.70 -13.28 14.90
C PRO A 20 -3.43 -12.74 15.57
N PHE A 21 -3.59 -12.17 16.77
CA PHE A 21 -2.47 -11.68 17.57
C PHE A 21 -1.45 -12.79 17.87
N GLY A 22 -0.17 -12.47 17.74
CA GLY A 22 0.96 -13.37 18.00
C GLY A 22 1.32 -14.31 16.83
N VAL A 23 0.61 -14.22 15.70
CA VAL A 23 0.99 -14.92 14.47
C VAL A 23 2.09 -14.14 13.75
N GLN A 24 3.05 -14.86 13.17
CA GLN A 24 4.09 -14.24 12.36
C GLN A 24 3.48 -13.61 11.09
N PRO A 25 4.01 -12.46 10.63
CA PRO A 25 3.60 -11.85 9.38
C PRO A 25 3.62 -12.88 8.24
N PRO A 26 2.63 -12.87 7.32
CA PRO A 26 2.56 -13.87 6.28
C PRO A 26 3.61 -13.58 5.21
N GLN A 27 4.09 -14.64 4.56
CA GLN A 27 4.88 -14.48 3.33
C GLN A 27 3.97 -14.07 2.18
N VAL A 28 4.11 -12.84 1.71
CA VAL A 28 3.30 -12.31 0.61
C VAL A 28 3.81 -12.84 -0.73
N HIS A 29 2.89 -13.43 -1.49
CA HIS A 29 3.13 -13.89 -2.85
C HIS A 29 2.33 -13.01 -3.83
N CYS A 30 2.89 -12.78 -5.02
CA CYS A 30 2.20 -12.06 -6.07
C CYS A 30 0.96 -12.85 -6.50
N PRO A 31 -0.23 -12.25 -6.49
CA PRO A 31 -1.44 -12.92 -6.95
C PRO A 31 -1.48 -13.11 -8.48
N ILE A 32 -0.59 -12.44 -9.23
CA ILE A 32 -0.52 -12.52 -10.70
C ILE A 32 0.41 -13.66 -11.14
N CYS A 33 1.66 -13.70 -10.66
CA CYS A 33 2.65 -14.70 -11.08
C CYS A 33 3.02 -15.75 -10.02
N GLY A 34 2.53 -15.62 -8.79
CA GLY A 34 2.84 -16.54 -7.69
C GLY A 34 4.23 -16.35 -7.06
N GLN A 35 5.06 -15.44 -7.55
CA GLN A 35 6.39 -15.18 -6.98
C GLN A 35 6.29 -14.61 -5.56
N ARG A 36 7.11 -15.11 -4.64
CA ARG A 36 7.28 -14.54 -3.31
C ARG A 36 7.95 -13.15 -3.41
N GLN A 37 7.38 -12.12 -2.79
CA GLN A 37 7.85 -10.74 -2.96
C GLN A 37 9.09 -10.41 -2.14
N PHE A 38 9.17 -10.96 -0.92
CA PHE A 38 10.28 -10.73 -0.01
C PHE A 38 10.77 -12.06 0.54
N VAL A 39 12.08 -12.29 0.45
CA VAL A 39 12.72 -13.48 1.00
C VAL A 39 13.56 -13.05 2.19
N GLU A 40 13.21 -13.56 3.37
CA GLU A 40 14.07 -13.40 4.55
C GLU A 40 15.37 -14.21 4.33
N ALA A 41 16.52 -13.54 4.44
CA ALA A 41 17.82 -14.19 4.43
C ALA A 41 18.68 -13.69 5.59
N GLY A 42 18.57 -14.39 6.73
CA GLY A 42 19.20 -13.94 7.97
C GLY A 42 18.43 -12.78 8.58
N ASP A 43 19.13 -11.70 8.92
CA ASP A 43 18.53 -10.47 9.48
C ASP A 43 18.17 -9.44 8.39
N GLU A 44 18.31 -9.79 7.11
CA GLU A 44 18.03 -8.93 5.96
C GLU A 44 16.87 -9.47 5.12
N TYR A 45 16.03 -8.56 4.62
CA TYR A 45 15.05 -8.85 3.58
C TYR A 45 15.72 -8.72 2.21
N LEU A 46 15.83 -9.83 1.47
CA LEU A 46 16.30 -9.80 0.09
C LEU A 46 15.15 -9.38 -0.83
N GLU A 47 15.28 -8.18 -1.39
CA GLU A 47 14.39 -7.63 -2.39
C GLU A 47 14.60 -8.35 -3.73
N THR A 48 13.69 -9.27 -4.05
CA THR A 48 13.49 -9.71 -5.44
C THR A 48 12.01 -9.60 -5.80
N PRO A 49 11.40 -8.41 -5.66
CA PRO A 49 10.02 -8.22 -6.05
C PRO A 49 9.85 -8.52 -7.53
N CYS A 50 8.69 -9.07 -7.89
CA CYS A 50 8.38 -9.30 -9.31
C CYS A 50 7.94 -7.98 -9.96
N GLU A 51 7.93 -7.93 -11.30
CA GLU A 51 7.52 -6.73 -12.06
C GLU A 51 6.10 -6.25 -11.76
N HIS A 52 5.25 -7.12 -11.21
CA HIS A 52 3.87 -6.79 -10.87
C HIS A 52 3.71 -6.02 -9.55
N LEU A 53 4.73 -5.98 -8.69
CA LEU A 53 4.66 -5.24 -7.42
C LEU A 53 4.87 -3.76 -7.70
N ALA A 54 3.86 -2.95 -7.44
CA ALA A 54 3.91 -1.51 -7.64
C ALA A 54 4.53 -0.79 -6.45
N PHE A 55 4.14 -1.17 -5.22
CA PHE A 55 4.64 -0.57 -3.99
C PHE A 55 4.44 -1.49 -2.77
N VAL A 56 5.17 -1.19 -1.69
CA VAL A 56 4.86 -1.62 -0.32
C VAL A 56 4.86 -0.40 0.58
N PHE A 57 3.77 -0.23 1.33
CA PHE A 57 3.67 0.77 2.38
C PHE A 57 3.84 0.09 3.74
N GLY A 58 4.89 0.44 4.47
CA GLY A 58 5.21 -0.11 5.78
C GLY A 58 4.45 0.62 6.87
N GLY A 59 3.61 -0.10 7.62
CA GLY A 59 2.76 0.52 8.64
C GLY A 59 3.51 0.95 9.90
N GLU A 60 4.73 0.46 10.11
CA GLU A 60 5.60 0.84 11.22
C GLU A 60 6.34 2.15 10.93
N GLU A 61 6.87 2.28 9.71
CA GLU A 61 7.63 3.44 9.24
C GLU A 61 6.74 4.58 8.72
N ASP A 62 5.48 4.29 8.41
CA ASP A 62 4.52 5.22 7.79
C ASP A 62 4.99 5.77 6.44
N GLU A 63 5.66 4.91 5.65
CA GLU A 63 6.26 5.28 4.37
C GLU A 63 6.20 4.15 3.34
N PHE A 64 6.47 4.51 2.09
CA PHE A 64 6.67 3.53 1.02
C PHE A 64 8.07 2.93 1.14
N VAL A 65 8.16 1.75 1.77
CA VAL A 65 9.40 0.98 1.92
C VAL A 65 9.84 0.33 0.60
N TYR A 66 8.94 0.21 -0.37
CA TYR A 66 9.24 -0.18 -1.75
C TYR A 66 8.35 0.58 -2.73
N ALA A 67 8.92 1.00 -3.85
CA ALA A 67 8.21 1.57 -4.99
C ALA A 67 8.86 1.14 -6.31
N SER A 68 8.05 0.68 -7.26
CA SER A 68 8.46 0.54 -8.66
C SER A 68 8.66 1.92 -9.31
N ASP A 69 9.41 1.98 -10.41
CA ASP A 69 9.66 3.22 -11.15
C ASP A 69 8.36 3.92 -11.58
N ASP A 70 7.36 3.16 -12.07
CA ASP A 70 6.06 3.70 -12.46
C ASP A 70 5.30 4.27 -11.26
N PHE A 71 5.28 3.56 -10.13
CA PHE A 71 4.64 4.05 -8.92
C PHE A 71 5.32 5.32 -8.41
N ALA A 72 6.64 5.33 -8.33
CA ALA A 72 7.43 6.48 -7.88
C ALA A 72 7.12 7.73 -8.72
N ALA A 73 7.09 7.61 -10.05
CA ALA A 73 6.75 8.72 -10.95
C ALA A 73 5.31 9.23 -10.76
N ARG A 74 4.35 8.33 -10.53
CA ARG A 74 2.95 8.72 -10.22
C ARG A 74 2.86 9.43 -8.88
N PHE A 75 3.60 8.94 -7.89
CA PHE A 75 3.63 9.51 -6.55
C PHE A 75 4.28 10.90 -6.53
N GLU A 76 5.39 11.10 -7.24
CA GLU A 76 6.03 12.41 -7.38
C GLU A 76 5.09 13.45 -8.00
N ARG A 77 4.31 13.05 -9.01
CA ARG A 77 3.28 13.94 -9.59
C ARG A 77 2.21 14.30 -8.56
N PHE A 78 1.74 13.33 -7.78
CA PHE A 78 0.75 13.55 -6.73
C PHE A 78 1.29 14.49 -5.63
N ASP A 79 2.55 14.31 -5.23
CA ASP A 79 3.21 15.17 -4.24
C ASP A 79 3.35 16.61 -4.74
N ALA A 80 3.75 16.79 -6.00
CA ALA A 80 3.80 18.11 -6.64
C ALA A 80 2.42 18.79 -6.72
N GLU A 81 1.35 18.02 -6.95
CA GLU A 81 -0.03 18.51 -6.92
C GLU A 81 -0.47 18.91 -5.51
N LEU A 82 -0.08 18.14 -4.48
CA LEU A 82 -0.30 18.50 -3.08
C LEU A 82 0.44 19.78 -2.70
N ASP A 83 1.70 19.91 -3.07
CA ASP A 83 2.50 21.12 -2.84
C ASP A 83 1.90 22.35 -3.52
N ALA A 84 1.42 22.20 -4.76
CA ALA A 84 0.73 23.29 -5.45
C ALA A 84 -0.58 23.70 -4.75
N ARG A 85 -1.29 22.73 -4.15
CA ARG A 85 -2.56 22.96 -3.44
C ARG A 85 -2.36 23.51 -2.03
N PHE A 86 -1.27 23.11 -1.36
CA PHE A 86 -0.93 23.47 0.03
C PHE A 86 0.51 24.01 0.10
N PRO A 87 0.74 25.24 -0.40
CA PRO A 87 2.10 25.74 -0.68
C PRO A 87 2.92 26.06 0.57
N ASP A 88 2.28 26.34 1.71
CA ASP A 88 2.93 26.79 2.94
C ASP A 88 2.51 25.98 4.17
N GLU A 89 3.24 26.16 5.27
CA GLU A 89 3.02 25.41 6.51
C GLU A 89 1.62 25.66 7.09
N ASP A 90 1.13 26.91 7.02
CA ASP A 90 -0.22 27.26 7.48
C ASP A 90 -1.31 26.52 6.68
N ALA A 91 -1.11 26.35 5.37
CA ALA A 91 -2.01 25.58 4.50
C ALA A 91 -1.96 24.06 4.77
N ARG A 92 -0.83 23.55 5.28
CA ARG A 92 -0.66 22.14 5.66
C ARG A 92 -1.17 21.81 7.06
N VAL A 93 -1.76 22.79 7.76
CA VAL A 93 -2.38 22.59 9.07
C VAL A 93 -3.90 22.49 8.91
N GLY A 94 -4.42 21.27 9.12
CA GLY A 94 -5.86 21.03 9.29
C GLY A 94 -6.42 19.88 8.46
N GLU A 95 -7.72 19.62 8.68
CA GLU A 95 -8.45 18.47 8.14
C GLU A 95 -8.39 18.37 6.61
N ALA A 96 -8.33 19.50 5.89
CA ALA A 96 -8.25 19.50 4.43
C ALA A 96 -6.92 18.96 3.89
N TYR A 97 -5.80 19.26 4.56
CA TYR A 97 -4.49 18.70 4.21
C TYR A 97 -4.42 17.25 4.65
N GLU A 98 -4.84 16.93 5.88
CA GLU A 98 -4.88 15.55 6.38
C GLU A 98 -5.73 14.65 5.48
N GLU A 99 -6.93 15.09 5.07
CA GLU A 99 -7.75 14.34 4.12
C GLU A 99 -6.97 14.15 2.83
N ALA A 100 -6.34 15.20 2.28
CA ALA A 100 -5.67 15.19 0.99
C ALA A 100 -4.37 14.37 0.94
N SER A 101 -3.56 14.36 2.01
CA SER A 101 -2.23 13.75 2.04
C SER A 101 -2.22 12.37 2.69
N SER A 102 -3.20 12.04 3.53
CA SER A 102 -3.17 10.82 4.31
C SER A 102 -3.36 9.57 3.46
N PHE A 103 -2.44 8.62 3.64
CA PHE A 103 -2.57 7.23 3.20
C PHE A 103 -3.22 6.35 4.27
N TYR A 104 -3.69 6.88 5.39
CA TYR A 104 -4.30 6.07 6.43
C TYR A 104 -5.77 5.72 6.18
N ARG A 105 -6.22 4.62 6.81
CA ARG A 105 -7.62 4.19 6.93
C ARG A 105 -8.30 3.96 5.56
N ASP A 106 -9.46 4.58 5.36
CA ASP A 106 -10.33 4.37 4.20
C ASP A 106 -9.93 5.26 3.00
N LEU A 107 -8.92 6.13 3.18
CA LEU A 107 -8.45 7.03 2.14
C LEU A 107 -7.43 6.37 1.20
N PHE A 108 -6.76 5.29 1.63
CA PHE A 108 -5.73 4.61 0.82
C PHE A 108 -6.26 4.22 -0.56
N ALA A 109 -7.43 3.56 -0.62
CA ALA A 109 -8.03 3.15 -1.89
C ALA A 109 -8.37 4.35 -2.79
N ARG A 110 -8.78 5.48 -2.20
CA ARG A 110 -9.04 6.73 -2.93
C ARG A 110 -7.73 7.33 -3.47
N ARG A 111 -6.66 7.36 -2.67
CA ARG A 111 -5.34 7.87 -3.10
C ARG A 111 -4.77 7.06 -4.25
N LEU A 112 -4.89 5.75 -4.19
CA LEU A 112 -4.47 4.88 -5.30
C LEU A 112 -5.28 5.13 -6.58
N ALA A 113 -6.56 5.47 -6.47
CA ALA A 113 -7.36 5.90 -7.60
C ALA A 113 -6.87 7.26 -8.17
N ASP A 114 -6.53 8.22 -7.31
CA ASP A 114 -5.99 9.53 -7.71
C ASP A 114 -4.61 9.41 -8.38
N LEU A 115 -3.80 8.41 -7.99
CA LEU A 115 -2.56 8.05 -8.66
C LEU A 115 -2.76 7.45 -10.07
N GLY A 116 -4.01 7.19 -10.46
CA GLY A 116 -4.38 6.75 -11.81
C GLY A 116 -4.37 5.24 -12.02
N TYR A 117 -4.31 4.44 -10.95
CA TYR A 117 -4.34 2.99 -11.07
C TYR A 117 -5.74 2.43 -11.38
N GLY A 118 -6.79 3.04 -10.84
CA GLY A 118 -8.18 2.60 -11.06
C GLY A 118 -8.37 1.10 -10.82
N ALA A 119 -9.09 0.42 -11.71
CA ALA A 119 -9.38 -1.02 -11.61
C ALA A 119 -8.19 -1.95 -11.90
N ASN A 120 -7.02 -1.43 -12.29
CA ASN A 120 -5.87 -2.26 -12.61
C ASN A 120 -5.03 -2.62 -11.38
N LEU A 121 -5.32 -2.06 -10.21
CA LEU A 121 -4.52 -2.31 -9.01
C LEU A 121 -5.30 -3.09 -7.97
N LEU A 122 -4.63 -4.08 -7.39
CA LEU A 122 -5.04 -4.77 -6.17
C LEU A 122 -4.10 -4.38 -5.02
N ALA A 123 -4.63 -3.71 -4.01
CA ALA A 123 -3.94 -3.43 -2.75
C ALA A 123 -4.39 -4.44 -1.68
N LEU A 124 -3.43 -5.12 -1.07
CA LEU A 124 -3.64 -6.02 0.07
C LEU A 124 -3.14 -5.34 1.34
N ARG A 125 -4.05 -4.93 2.23
CA ARG A 125 -3.71 -4.49 3.58
C ARG A 125 -3.65 -5.70 4.50
N ILE A 126 -2.50 -5.96 5.09
CA ILE A 126 -2.30 -7.07 6.02
C ILE A 126 -2.01 -6.49 7.39
N THR A 127 -2.94 -6.68 8.32
CA THR A 127 -2.82 -6.27 9.72
C THR A 127 -2.36 -7.44 10.57
N TYR A 128 -1.27 -7.26 11.31
CA TYR A 128 -0.73 -8.27 12.23
C TYR A 128 -0.29 -7.60 13.54
N GLY A 129 -0.25 -8.39 14.61
CA GLY A 129 -0.02 -7.86 15.96
C GLY A 129 0.81 -8.78 16.82
N GLY A 130 1.63 -8.17 17.68
CA GLY A 130 2.58 -8.87 18.55
C GLY A 130 2.90 -8.07 19.80
N MET A 131 3.91 -8.51 20.53
CA MET A 131 4.41 -7.81 21.72
C MET A 131 5.67 -7.03 21.36
N ALA A 132 5.70 -5.73 21.67
CA ALA A 132 6.89 -4.90 21.60
C ALA A 132 7.00 -4.07 22.90
N ASP A 133 8.19 -4.01 23.50
CA ASP A 133 8.47 -3.28 24.76
C ASP A 133 7.47 -3.55 25.90
N GLY A 134 6.96 -4.79 25.97
CA GLY A 134 6.02 -5.22 27.01
C GLY A 134 4.56 -4.79 26.78
N ALA A 135 4.24 -4.18 25.64
CA ALA A 135 2.89 -3.79 25.25
C ALA A 135 2.44 -4.48 23.95
N PRO A 136 1.14 -4.73 23.76
CA PRO A 136 0.61 -5.20 22.48
C PRO A 136 0.69 -4.07 21.44
N VAL A 137 1.20 -4.40 20.27
CA VAL A 137 1.32 -3.51 19.11
C VAL A 137 0.67 -4.17 17.89
N TRP A 138 0.16 -3.33 16.98
CA TRP A 138 -0.47 -3.75 15.73
C TRP A 138 0.08 -2.88 14.61
N PHE A 139 0.44 -3.52 13.50
CA PHE A 139 0.94 -2.88 12.30
C PHE A 139 0.11 -3.29 11.10
N SER A 140 0.16 -2.50 10.03
CA SER A 140 -0.55 -2.82 8.80
C SER A 140 0.29 -2.44 7.60
N ASP A 141 0.75 -3.44 6.88
CA ASP A 141 1.45 -3.23 5.62
C ASP A 141 0.46 -3.27 4.46
N VAL A 142 0.72 -2.49 3.42
CA VAL A 142 -0.09 -2.48 2.20
C VAL A 142 0.77 -2.84 1.00
N TYR A 143 0.41 -3.92 0.31
CA TYR A 143 1.09 -4.40 -0.90
C TYR A 143 0.24 -4.08 -2.12
N GLY A 144 0.76 -3.29 -3.05
CA GLY A 144 0.08 -2.94 -4.29
C GLY A 144 0.56 -3.78 -5.47
N PHE A 145 -0.34 -4.50 -6.13
CA PHE A 145 -0.07 -5.29 -7.33
C PHE A 145 -0.77 -4.70 -8.54
N ASP A 146 -0.01 -4.32 -9.57
CA ASP A 146 -0.53 -3.74 -10.81
C ASP A 146 -0.79 -4.82 -11.86
N TYR A 147 -2.06 -5.10 -12.14
CA TYR A 147 -2.52 -6.04 -13.15
C TYR A 147 -2.40 -5.50 -14.56
N ALA A 148 -2.14 -4.21 -14.78
CA ALA A 148 -1.84 -3.68 -16.11
C ALA A 148 -0.50 -4.23 -16.67
N THR A 149 0.33 -4.80 -15.79
CA THR A 149 1.59 -5.46 -16.17
C THR A 149 1.38 -6.88 -16.71
N ILE A 150 0.16 -7.43 -16.62
CA ILE A 150 -0.18 -8.69 -17.29
C ILE A 150 0.00 -8.47 -18.80
N ARG A 151 1.03 -9.12 -19.35
CA ARG A 151 1.17 -9.21 -20.80
C ARG A 151 0.14 -10.19 -21.31
N ASP A 152 -0.62 -9.79 -22.33
CA ASP A 152 -1.36 -10.77 -23.13
C ASP A 152 -0.30 -11.67 -23.78
N ASP A 153 -0.24 -12.93 -23.35
CA ASP A 153 0.49 -13.97 -24.07
C ASP A 153 -0.20 -14.17 -25.44
N GLU A 154 0.32 -13.53 -26.50
CA GLU A 154 0.06 -13.90 -27.90
C GLU A 154 0.87 -15.15 -28.32
#